data_AF-A0A0Q7KLE1-F1
#
_entry.id   AF-A0A0Q7KLE1-F1
#
_cell.length_a   1.000
_cell.length_b   1.000
_cell.length_c   1.000
_cell.angle_alpha   90.00
_cell.angle_beta   90.00
_cell.angle_gamma   90.00
#
_symmetry.space_group_name_H-M   'P 1'
#
loop_
_entity.id
_entity.type
_entity.pdbx_description
1 polymer ?
#
loop_
_entity_poly.entity_id
_entity_poly.type
_entity_poly.pdbx_seq_one_letter_code
_entity_poly.pdbx_strand_id
1 'polypeptide(L)'
;MRLGALVVLAFVVATALPAGAATTVTAPTVVSITFDGTFASQEQAAQLLSAHRVTGTFYVNSGYIESPAHLSLAALRGIARSGNEIGGASLYGNDLSRVGERQARAQICDDRTTLAQLGFQVTSFAYPYGAGTARVKAAAQDCGYNSAREYAGLFRSETDCSSCPAAETLPPTDDFRIRTSTLATAPELEEQVARVEATGGGWLPLTFTRVCHCSEAGTTAITPEDLDAFVTWLGTRPATTTVRTVDEVMGGPLKPVHGTPLERLVPDPSAAISTPPLSKAPAWTLFGIGVGQAQILLLCVVVTMTIVVTFRLASRGSRHAH
;
A
#
# COMPACT_ATOMS: atom_id res chain seq x y z
N MET A 1 -5.96 -96.09 -1.93
CA MET A 1 -5.40 -94.78 -2.35
C MET A 1 -6.52 -93.76 -2.40
N ARG A 2 -6.20 -92.49 -2.07
CA ARG A 2 -7.03 -91.26 -2.00
C ARG A 2 -7.57 -90.98 -0.59
N LEU A 3 -6.73 -90.37 0.26
CA LEU A 3 -6.43 -88.93 0.46
C LEU A 3 -7.39 -88.29 1.47
N GLY A 4 -6.92 -88.17 2.72
CA GLY A 4 -7.56 -87.39 3.77
C GLY A 4 -7.25 -85.90 3.60
N ALA A 5 -8.27 -85.06 3.69
CA ALA A 5 -8.15 -83.61 3.63
C ALA A 5 -7.96 -83.06 5.06
N LEU A 6 -6.79 -82.46 5.32
CA LEU A 6 -6.51 -81.68 6.51
C LEU A 6 -7.08 -80.27 6.30
N VAL A 7 -8.05 -79.86 7.12
CA VAL A 7 -8.55 -78.47 7.14
C VAL A 7 -7.70 -77.68 8.13
N VAL A 8 -6.91 -76.74 7.64
CA VAL A 8 -6.14 -75.80 8.46
C VAL A 8 -6.98 -74.53 8.62
N LEU A 9 -7.45 -74.26 9.83
CA LEU A 9 -8.17 -73.05 10.18
C LEU A 9 -7.16 -71.93 10.49
N ALA A 10 -7.03 -70.95 9.60
CA ALA A 10 -6.18 -69.78 9.82
C ALA A 10 -6.94 -68.72 10.64
N PHE A 11 -6.49 -68.48 11.88
CA PHE A 11 -6.97 -67.39 12.72
C PHE A 11 -6.29 -66.08 12.27
N VAL A 12 -7.05 -65.18 11.64
CA VAL A 12 -6.57 -63.83 11.33
C VAL A 12 -6.85 -62.93 12.54
N VAL A 13 -5.80 -62.58 13.27
CA VAL A 13 -5.86 -61.56 14.33
C VAL A 13 -5.70 -60.20 13.66
N ALA A 14 -6.80 -59.46 13.54
CA ALA A 14 -6.80 -58.09 13.06
C ALA A 14 -6.33 -57.15 14.19
N THR A 15 -5.08 -56.72 14.14
CA THR A 15 -4.57 -55.65 15.02
C THR A 15 -5.12 -54.31 14.56
N ALA A 16 -6.08 -53.76 15.32
CA ALA A 16 -6.56 -52.40 15.10
C ALA A 16 -5.44 -51.40 15.43
N LEU A 17 -4.92 -50.74 14.40
CA LEU A 17 -4.02 -49.60 14.55
C LEU A 17 -4.82 -48.44 15.15
N PRO A 18 -4.30 -47.72 16.18
CA PRO A 18 -4.96 -46.54 16.69
C PRO A 18 -4.99 -45.49 15.58
N ALA A 19 -6.19 -45.00 15.26
CA ALA A 19 -6.38 -43.87 14.37
C ALA A 19 -5.63 -42.68 14.97
N GLY A 20 -4.54 -42.25 14.33
CA GLY A 20 -3.85 -41.03 14.70
C GLY A 20 -4.84 -39.88 14.66
N ALA A 21 -5.00 -39.17 15.77
CA ALA A 21 -5.71 -37.91 15.80
C ALA A 21 -5.02 -36.99 14.79
N ALA A 22 -5.72 -36.67 13.69
CA ALA A 22 -5.27 -35.63 12.79
C ALA A 22 -5.19 -34.34 13.60
N THR A 23 -3.99 -33.87 13.91
CA THR A 23 -3.77 -32.50 14.32
C THR A 23 -4.22 -31.63 13.16
N THR A 24 -5.43 -31.08 13.25
CA THR A 24 -5.86 -29.99 12.39
C THR A 24 -4.88 -28.86 12.60
N VAL A 25 -3.96 -28.68 11.66
CA VAL A 25 -3.17 -27.45 11.57
C VAL A 25 -4.17 -26.37 11.22
N THR A 26 -4.65 -25.64 12.21
CA THR A 26 -5.46 -24.44 11.99
C THR A 26 -4.66 -23.53 11.08
N ALA A 27 -5.22 -23.11 9.95
CA ALA A 27 -4.55 -22.14 9.10
C ALA A 27 -4.35 -20.86 9.94
N PRO A 28 -3.18 -20.21 9.90
CA PRO A 28 -2.96 -19.01 10.69
C PRO A 28 -3.92 -17.92 10.25
N THR A 29 -4.45 -17.17 11.21
CA THR A 29 -5.23 -15.97 10.93
C THR A 29 -4.29 -14.86 10.50
N VAL A 30 -4.61 -14.20 9.40
CA VAL A 30 -3.90 -12.99 8.94
C VAL A 30 -4.81 -11.80 9.16
N VAL A 31 -4.30 -10.75 9.80
CA VAL A 31 -5.02 -9.47 9.97
C VAL A 31 -4.32 -8.41 9.12
N SER A 32 -5.08 -7.63 8.37
CA SER A 32 -4.58 -6.44 7.68
C SER A 32 -5.33 -5.21 8.19
N ILE A 33 -4.60 -4.30 8.83
CA ILE A 33 -5.15 -3.04 9.35
C ILE A 33 -5.07 -2.01 8.24
N THR A 34 -6.21 -1.55 7.75
CA THR A 34 -6.27 -0.66 6.57
C THR A 34 -6.94 0.66 6.89
N PHE A 35 -6.43 1.74 6.29
CA PHE A 35 -6.93 3.09 6.45
C PHE A 35 -7.36 3.68 5.11
N ASP A 36 -8.59 4.15 5.04
CA ASP A 36 -9.22 4.65 3.83
C ASP A 36 -9.21 6.18 3.78
N GLY A 37 -8.69 6.71 2.68
CA GLY A 37 -8.61 8.14 2.42
C GLY A 37 -7.30 8.76 2.88
N THR A 38 -7.17 10.06 2.68
CA THR A 38 -5.90 10.79 2.93
C THR A 38 -5.99 11.63 4.21
N PHE A 39 -6.76 11.23 5.21
CA PHE A 39 -7.05 12.10 6.38
C PHE A 39 -5.82 12.29 7.29
N ALA A 40 -5.59 13.51 7.77
CA ALA A 40 -4.42 13.84 8.59
C ALA A 40 -4.29 13.00 9.87
N SER A 41 -5.42 12.58 10.46
CA SER A 41 -5.46 11.69 11.63
C SER A 41 -4.75 10.35 11.43
N GLN A 42 -4.60 9.91 10.18
CA GLN A 42 -3.94 8.65 9.87
C GLN A 42 -2.43 8.69 10.14
N GLU A 43 -1.81 9.87 10.27
CA GLU A 43 -0.44 9.98 10.73
C GLU A 43 -0.28 9.46 12.18
N GLN A 44 -1.25 9.76 13.06
CA GLN A 44 -1.29 9.20 14.41
C GLN A 44 -1.47 7.68 14.38
N ALA A 45 -2.28 7.16 13.45
CA ALA A 45 -2.45 5.73 13.26
C ALA A 45 -1.10 5.04 12.97
N ALA A 46 -0.33 5.56 12.01
CA ALA A 46 0.97 5.00 11.66
C ALA A 46 1.98 5.07 12.83
N GLN A 47 1.93 6.13 13.64
CA GLN A 47 2.76 6.23 14.86
C GLN A 47 2.41 5.16 15.89
N LEU A 48 1.11 4.93 16.13
CA LEU A 48 0.62 3.88 17.03
C LEU A 48 1.04 2.49 16.53
N LEU A 49 0.78 2.17 15.25
CA LEU A 49 1.20 0.89 14.68
C LEU A 49 2.72 0.67 14.83
N SER A 50 3.52 1.69 14.53
CA SER A 50 4.98 1.62 14.65
C SER A 50 5.45 1.40 16.09
N ALA A 51 4.76 1.94 17.10
CA ALA A 51 5.08 1.71 18.51
C ALA A 51 4.97 0.22 18.89
N HIS A 52 4.08 -0.50 18.21
CA HIS A 52 3.84 -1.94 18.38
C HIS A 52 4.58 -2.82 17.37
N ARG A 53 5.45 -2.23 16.52
CA ARG A 53 6.13 -2.92 15.41
C ARG A 53 5.17 -3.62 14.45
N VAL A 54 3.98 -3.03 14.29
CA VAL A 54 2.96 -3.46 13.34
C VAL A 54 2.97 -2.50 12.16
N THR A 55 2.65 -3.01 10.97
CA THR A 55 2.44 -2.23 9.75
C THR A 55 0.99 -2.36 9.30
N GLY A 56 0.51 -1.35 8.58
CA GLY A 56 -0.82 -1.30 7.97
C GLY A 56 -0.75 -0.83 6.53
N THR A 57 -1.93 -0.77 5.90
CA THR A 57 -2.11 -0.30 4.52
C THR A 57 -2.90 0.99 4.51
N PHE A 58 -2.34 2.05 3.90
CA PHE A 58 -2.97 3.36 3.81
C PHE A 58 -3.38 3.61 2.36
N TYR A 59 -4.68 3.61 2.10
CA TYR A 59 -5.27 3.82 0.78
C TYR A 59 -5.51 5.31 0.52
N VAL A 60 -4.62 5.89 -0.29
CA VAL A 60 -4.52 7.34 -0.47
C VAL A 60 -5.32 7.80 -1.67
N ASN A 61 -6.11 8.86 -1.47
CA ASN A 61 -6.62 9.69 -2.53
C ASN A 61 -5.61 10.80 -2.85
N SER A 62 -4.85 10.66 -3.94
CA SER A 62 -3.78 11.61 -4.27
C SER A 62 -4.27 13.04 -4.50
N GLY A 63 -5.53 13.21 -4.92
CA GLY A 63 -6.18 14.50 -5.10
C GLY A 63 -6.30 15.34 -3.84
N TYR A 64 -6.18 14.75 -2.65
CA TYR A 64 -6.22 15.45 -1.37
C TYR A 64 -4.85 15.67 -0.71
N ILE A 65 -3.76 15.15 -1.26
CA ILE A 65 -2.41 15.35 -0.68
C ILE A 65 -2.10 16.86 -0.62
N GLU A 66 -1.49 17.32 0.49
CA GLU A 66 -1.24 18.75 0.78
C GLU A 66 -2.51 19.61 0.96
N SER A 67 -3.71 19.02 0.99
CA SER A 67 -4.93 19.78 1.24
C SER A 67 -5.22 19.90 2.74
N PRO A 68 -5.94 20.94 3.18
CA PRO A 68 -6.36 21.05 4.59
C PRO A 68 -7.04 19.78 5.09
N ALA A 69 -6.76 19.43 6.35
CA ALA A 69 -7.24 18.21 7.03
C ALA A 69 -6.79 16.86 6.42
N HIS A 70 -5.88 16.89 5.45
CA HIS A 70 -5.33 15.70 4.80
C HIS A 70 -3.80 15.60 4.98
N LEU A 71 -3.26 14.42 4.74
CA LEU A 71 -1.83 14.14 4.87
C LEU A 71 -1.01 14.97 3.87
N SER A 72 0.11 15.51 4.36
CA SER A 72 1.17 16.04 3.50
C SER A 72 1.94 14.90 2.83
N LEU A 73 2.66 15.21 1.76
CA LEU A 73 3.60 14.27 1.14
C LEU A 73 4.72 13.86 2.11
N ALA A 74 5.13 14.78 2.99
CA ALA A 74 6.13 14.49 4.02
C ALA A 74 5.63 13.42 5.02
N ALA A 75 4.37 13.56 5.47
CA ALA A 75 3.72 12.57 6.34
C ALA A 75 3.60 11.22 5.63
N LEU A 76 3.11 11.18 4.39
CA LEU A 76 3.01 9.94 3.60
C LEU A 76 4.35 9.23 3.41
N ARG A 77 5.42 9.98 3.13
CA ARG A 77 6.79 9.42 3.08
C ARG A 77 7.25 8.90 4.43
N GLY A 78 6.84 9.53 5.53
CA GLY A 78 7.07 9.04 6.89
C GLY A 78 6.39 7.69 7.12
N ILE A 79 5.11 7.59 6.78
CA ILE A 79 4.29 6.37 6.87
C ILE A 79 4.92 5.24 6.05
N ALA A 80 5.32 5.49 4.81
CA ALA A 80 5.97 4.49 3.96
C ALA A 80 7.34 4.05 4.53
N ARG A 81 8.15 4.99 5.05
CA ARG A 81 9.46 4.67 5.63
C ARG A 81 9.38 3.83 6.91
N SER A 82 8.26 3.86 7.63
CA SER A 82 8.03 2.96 8.77
C SER A 82 7.52 1.57 8.36
N GLY A 83 7.53 1.25 7.06
CA GLY A 83 7.20 -0.08 6.53
C GLY A 83 5.72 -0.26 6.18
N ASN A 84 4.89 0.77 6.33
CA ASN A 84 3.49 0.70 5.93
C ASN A 84 3.35 0.74 4.41
N GLU A 85 2.31 0.06 3.93
CA GLU A 85 1.96 0.08 2.51
C GLU A 85 1.18 1.36 2.17
N ILE A 86 1.47 1.92 0.98
CA ILE A 86 0.68 3.00 0.38
C ILE A 86 -0.09 2.43 -0.82
N GLY A 87 -1.40 2.25 -0.66
CA GLY A 87 -2.34 1.84 -1.70
C GLY A 87 -3.05 3.04 -2.34
N GLY A 88 -3.80 2.81 -3.42
CA GLY A 88 -4.60 3.85 -4.08
C GLY A 88 -6.09 3.77 -3.74
N ALA A 89 -6.78 4.90 -3.75
CA ALA A 89 -8.22 5.00 -3.45
C ALA A 89 -9.00 5.86 -4.45
N SER A 90 -8.45 6.10 -5.64
CA SER A 90 -8.89 7.07 -6.67
C SER A 90 -8.52 8.51 -6.33
N LEU A 91 -8.55 9.42 -7.31
CA LEU A 91 -8.09 10.80 -7.10
C LEU A 91 -8.84 11.51 -5.97
N TYR A 92 -10.17 11.45 -5.96
CA TYR A 92 -11.01 12.25 -5.05
C TYR A 92 -12.08 11.43 -4.30
N GLY A 93 -11.97 10.11 -4.29
CA GLY A 93 -12.89 9.24 -3.52
C GLY A 93 -14.33 9.26 -4.02
N ASN A 94 -14.57 9.63 -5.29
CA ASN A 94 -15.90 9.63 -5.89
C ASN A 94 -16.48 8.21 -5.96
N ASP A 95 -17.80 8.06 -5.85
CA ASP A 95 -18.47 6.79 -6.16
C ASP A 95 -18.29 6.46 -7.65
N LEU A 96 -17.34 5.57 -7.93
CA LEU A 96 -16.92 5.21 -9.28
C LEU A 96 -18.01 4.46 -10.06
N SER A 97 -19.02 3.91 -9.37
CA SER A 97 -20.17 3.28 -10.01
C SER A 97 -21.13 4.29 -10.64
N ARG A 98 -21.13 5.54 -10.14
CA ARG A 98 -22.05 6.61 -10.56
C ARG A 98 -21.48 7.56 -11.60
N VAL A 99 -20.17 7.47 -11.88
CA VAL A 99 -19.51 8.28 -12.91
C VAL A 99 -19.35 7.48 -14.20
N GLY A 100 -19.18 8.19 -15.32
CA GLY A 100 -18.95 7.57 -16.63
C GLY A 100 -17.64 6.77 -16.68
N GLU A 101 -17.56 5.78 -17.59
CA GLU A 101 -16.43 4.85 -17.69
C GLU A 101 -15.06 5.54 -17.80
N ARG A 102 -14.94 6.50 -18.72
CA ARG A 102 -13.69 7.26 -18.91
C ARG A 102 -13.29 8.01 -17.64
N GLN A 103 -14.26 8.57 -16.92
CA GLN A 103 -13.99 9.29 -15.69
C GLN A 103 -13.57 8.34 -14.57
N ALA A 104 -14.24 7.20 -14.40
CA ALA A 104 -13.82 6.19 -13.42
C ALA A 104 -12.40 5.69 -13.70
N ARG A 105 -12.10 5.38 -14.98
CA ARG A 105 -10.75 4.96 -15.38
C ARG A 105 -9.72 6.03 -15.09
N ALA A 106 -9.96 7.28 -15.46
CA ALA A 106 -9.07 8.40 -15.14
C ALA A 106 -8.86 8.54 -13.63
N GLN A 107 -9.93 8.53 -12.83
CA GLN A 107 -9.86 8.62 -11.37
C GLN A 107 -8.97 7.54 -10.75
N ILE A 108 -8.95 6.32 -11.29
CA ILE A 108 -8.13 5.21 -10.78
C ILE A 108 -6.68 5.30 -11.30
N CYS A 109 -6.52 5.46 -12.61
CA CYS A 109 -5.24 5.45 -13.31
C CYS A 109 -4.37 6.66 -12.92
N ASP A 110 -4.96 7.84 -12.90
CA ASP A 110 -4.26 9.09 -12.59
C ASP A 110 -3.85 9.13 -11.12
N ASP A 111 -4.65 8.53 -10.23
CA ASP A 111 -4.31 8.37 -8.82
C ASP A 111 -3.07 7.50 -8.63
N ARG A 112 -3.09 6.29 -9.22
CA ARG A 112 -1.93 5.39 -9.18
C ARG A 112 -0.69 6.02 -9.79
N THR A 113 -0.84 6.68 -10.94
CA THR A 113 0.27 7.33 -11.65
C THR A 113 0.87 8.46 -10.81
N THR A 114 0.01 9.28 -10.17
CA THR A 114 0.46 10.34 -9.26
C THR A 114 1.24 9.77 -8.09
N LEU A 115 0.70 8.78 -7.38
CA LEU A 115 1.38 8.16 -6.24
C LEU A 115 2.71 7.50 -6.64
N ALA A 116 2.75 6.83 -7.79
CA ALA A 116 3.98 6.24 -8.30
C ALA A 116 5.06 7.28 -8.62
N GLN A 117 4.68 8.41 -9.23
CA GLN A 117 5.62 9.51 -9.49
C GLN A 117 6.11 10.20 -8.21
N LEU A 118 5.34 10.13 -7.13
CA LEU A 118 5.76 10.59 -5.80
C LEU A 118 6.73 9.62 -5.10
N GLY A 119 6.95 8.43 -5.69
CA GLY A 119 7.92 7.42 -5.26
C GLY A 119 7.32 6.22 -4.53
N PHE A 120 5.99 6.08 -4.49
CA PHE A 120 5.32 4.96 -3.82
C PHE A 120 5.16 3.75 -4.74
N GLN A 121 5.30 2.54 -4.18
CA GLN A 121 5.00 1.30 -4.87
C GLN A 121 3.53 0.96 -4.65
N VAL A 122 2.68 1.33 -5.60
CA VAL A 122 1.22 1.19 -5.44
C VAL A 122 0.72 -0.05 -6.19
N THR A 123 0.36 -1.07 -5.42
CA THR A 123 -0.08 -2.39 -5.92
C THR A 123 -1.52 -2.72 -5.52
N SER A 124 -2.04 -2.23 -4.40
CA SER A 124 -3.41 -2.49 -3.95
C SER A 124 -4.35 -1.29 -4.12
N PHE A 125 -5.64 -1.58 -4.31
CA PHE A 125 -6.68 -0.58 -4.49
C PHE A 125 -7.84 -0.72 -3.50
N ALA A 126 -8.39 0.42 -3.11
CA ALA A 126 -9.57 0.56 -2.29
C ALA A 126 -10.72 1.11 -3.15
N TYR A 127 -11.81 0.36 -3.34
CA TYR A 127 -12.99 0.94 -4.00
C TYR A 127 -13.65 1.97 -3.07
N PRO A 128 -13.80 3.25 -3.50
CA PRO A 128 -14.63 4.19 -2.77
C PRO A 128 -16.03 3.61 -2.56
N TYR A 129 -16.53 3.70 -1.33
CA TYR A 129 -17.83 3.13 -0.92
C TYR A 129 -17.98 1.61 -1.13
N GLY A 130 -16.91 0.87 -1.45
CA GLY A 130 -16.98 -0.56 -1.77
C GLY A 130 -17.74 -0.85 -3.07
N ALA A 131 -17.69 0.08 -4.02
CA ALA A 131 -18.45 -0.01 -5.28
C ALA A 131 -17.64 -0.68 -6.41
N GLY A 132 -17.14 -1.90 -6.18
CA GLY A 132 -16.37 -2.70 -7.14
C GLY A 132 -17.19 -3.32 -8.29
N THR A 133 -17.97 -2.53 -9.03
CA THR A 133 -18.72 -3.04 -10.20
C THR A 133 -17.77 -3.64 -11.23
N ALA A 134 -18.25 -4.55 -12.10
CA ALA A 134 -17.42 -5.21 -13.12
C ALA A 134 -16.60 -4.22 -13.97
N ARG A 135 -17.19 -3.07 -14.31
CA ARG A 135 -16.52 -1.98 -15.04
C ARG A 135 -15.40 -1.32 -14.22
N VAL A 136 -15.65 -1.03 -12.95
CA VAL A 136 -14.66 -0.39 -12.05
C VAL A 136 -13.53 -1.37 -11.71
N LYS A 137 -13.86 -2.67 -11.56
CA LYS A 137 -12.89 -3.75 -11.44
C LYS A 137 -11.97 -3.85 -12.66
N ALA A 138 -12.53 -3.88 -13.87
CA ALA A 138 -11.74 -3.89 -15.10
C ALA A 138 -10.81 -2.67 -15.17
N ALA A 139 -11.30 -1.48 -14.81
CA ALA A 139 -10.45 -0.29 -14.75
C ALA A 139 -9.30 -0.42 -13.74
N ALA A 140 -9.52 -0.97 -12.54
CA ALA A 140 -8.44 -1.21 -11.57
C ALA A 140 -7.38 -2.19 -12.11
N GLN A 141 -7.81 -3.25 -12.79
CA GLN A 141 -6.91 -4.21 -13.44
C GLN A 141 -6.09 -3.53 -14.55
N ASP A 142 -6.76 -2.78 -15.43
CA ASP A 142 -6.14 -2.07 -16.56
C ASP A 142 -5.21 -0.94 -16.10
N CYS A 143 -5.45 -0.34 -14.94
CA CYS A 143 -4.56 0.66 -14.34
C CYS A 143 -3.35 0.03 -13.63
N GLY A 144 -3.26 -1.31 -13.59
CA GLY A 144 -2.07 -2.04 -13.13
C GLY A 144 -2.03 -2.32 -11.64
N TYR A 145 -3.16 -2.36 -10.95
CA TYR A 145 -3.22 -2.90 -9.59
C TYR A 145 -3.08 -4.43 -9.60
N ASN A 146 -2.70 -5.00 -8.45
CA ASN A 146 -2.62 -6.45 -8.20
C ASN A 146 -3.87 -6.95 -7.49
N SER A 147 -4.46 -6.11 -6.64
CA SER A 147 -5.65 -6.44 -5.87
C SER A 147 -6.54 -5.22 -5.67
N ALA A 148 -7.78 -5.47 -5.31
CA ALA A 148 -8.70 -4.45 -4.85
C ALA A 148 -9.68 -4.98 -3.80
N ARG A 149 -10.00 -4.14 -2.82
CA ARG A 149 -10.87 -4.48 -1.69
C ARG A 149 -12.17 -3.66 -1.68
N GLU A 150 -13.25 -4.34 -1.32
CA GLU A 150 -14.59 -3.77 -1.10
C GLU A 150 -14.65 -3.06 0.26
N TYR A 151 -15.76 -2.45 0.65
CA TYR A 151 -15.86 -1.76 1.94
C TYR A 151 -16.35 -2.66 3.09
N ALA A 152 -17.02 -3.77 2.77
CA ALA A 152 -17.58 -4.71 3.74
C ALA A 152 -17.68 -6.11 3.12
N GLY A 153 -18.38 -7.02 3.80
CA GLY A 153 -18.71 -8.36 3.30
C GLY A 153 -18.25 -9.50 4.19
N LEU A 154 -17.59 -9.21 5.31
CA LEU A 154 -17.32 -10.16 6.38
C LEU A 154 -18.38 -10.09 7.47
N PHE A 155 -18.62 -11.23 8.12
CA PHE A 155 -19.54 -11.34 9.24
C PHE A 155 -19.08 -10.48 10.42
N ARG A 156 -19.98 -9.62 10.89
CA ARG A 156 -19.80 -8.80 12.11
C ARG A 156 -20.80 -9.20 13.19
N SER A 157 -22.05 -9.43 12.79
CA SER A 157 -23.13 -9.93 13.64
C SER A 157 -24.23 -10.59 12.81
N GLU A 158 -25.10 -11.35 13.47
CA GLU A 158 -26.30 -11.95 12.87
C GLU A 158 -27.26 -10.90 12.29
N THR A 159 -27.31 -9.71 12.90
CA THR A 159 -28.15 -8.60 12.46
C THR A 159 -27.59 -7.85 11.26
N ASP A 160 -26.27 -7.93 11.03
CA ASP A 160 -25.61 -7.31 9.89
C ASP A 160 -25.71 -8.20 8.65
N CYS A 161 -25.20 -9.43 8.74
CA CYS A 161 -25.19 -10.37 7.63
C CYS A 161 -24.94 -11.81 8.10
N SER A 162 -26.00 -12.55 8.42
CA SER A 162 -25.92 -13.94 8.88
C SER A 162 -25.32 -14.94 7.87
N SER A 163 -25.25 -14.58 6.58
CA SER A 163 -24.68 -15.41 5.51
C SER A 163 -23.26 -15.00 5.09
N CYS A 164 -22.72 -13.92 5.66
CA CYS A 164 -21.36 -13.50 5.36
C CYS A 164 -20.36 -14.47 6.00
N PRO A 165 -19.20 -14.72 5.38
CA PRO A 165 -18.17 -15.55 5.99
C PRO A 165 -17.51 -14.82 7.17
N ALA A 166 -16.97 -15.58 8.13
CA ALA A 166 -16.21 -15.02 9.25
C ALA A 166 -14.89 -14.35 8.79
N ALA A 167 -14.27 -14.87 7.73
CA ALA A 167 -13.01 -14.37 7.17
C ALA A 167 -13.01 -14.41 5.64
N GLU A 168 -12.15 -13.60 5.03
CA GLU A 168 -11.78 -13.74 3.63
C GLU A 168 -10.91 -15.00 3.45
N THR A 169 -11.05 -15.64 2.30
CA THR A 169 -10.22 -16.77 1.88
C THR A 169 -8.78 -16.32 1.62
N LEU A 170 -7.82 -17.23 1.85
CA LEU A 170 -6.42 -17.01 1.53
C LEU A 170 -5.91 -18.18 0.67
N PRO A 171 -5.64 -17.99 -0.64
CA PRO A 171 -5.83 -16.74 -1.40
C PRO A 171 -7.31 -16.33 -1.53
N PRO A 172 -7.60 -15.04 -1.79
CA PRO A 172 -8.97 -14.59 -2.03
C PRO A 172 -9.63 -15.30 -3.20
N THR A 173 -10.96 -15.43 -3.15
CA THR A 173 -11.74 -15.99 -4.27
C THR A 173 -11.69 -15.07 -5.50
N ASP A 174 -11.58 -13.77 -5.27
CA ASP A 174 -11.43 -12.74 -6.29
C ASP A 174 -10.48 -11.66 -5.76
N ASP A 175 -9.27 -11.60 -6.32
CA ASP A 175 -8.22 -10.65 -5.91
C ASP A 175 -8.67 -9.18 -6.00
N PHE A 176 -9.71 -8.89 -6.78
CA PHE A 176 -10.29 -7.56 -6.96
C PHE A 176 -11.65 -7.39 -6.29
N ARG A 177 -12.06 -8.30 -5.40
CA ARG A 177 -13.26 -8.16 -4.56
C ARG A 177 -13.02 -8.70 -3.16
N ILE A 178 -11.90 -8.31 -2.57
CA ILE A 178 -11.52 -8.69 -1.21
C ILE A 178 -12.53 -8.12 -0.22
N ARG A 179 -13.14 -8.98 0.59
CA ARG A 179 -14.09 -8.58 1.63
C ARG A 179 -13.37 -8.03 2.85
N THR A 180 -13.99 -7.06 3.53
CA THR A 180 -13.44 -6.43 4.73
C THR A 180 -14.45 -6.39 5.87
N SER A 181 -13.97 -6.04 7.07
CA SER A 181 -14.77 -5.74 8.25
C SER A 181 -14.66 -4.26 8.62
N THR A 182 -15.76 -3.68 9.07
CA THR A 182 -15.89 -2.27 9.48
C THR A 182 -16.11 -2.10 10.99
N LEU A 183 -15.76 -3.11 11.80
CA LEU A 183 -15.79 -2.98 13.26
C LEU A 183 -14.70 -2.00 13.70
N ALA A 184 -14.95 -1.24 14.77
CA ALA A 184 -14.09 -0.10 15.11
C ALA A 184 -13.81 0.08 16.62
N THR A 185 -14.23 -0.87 17.45
CA THR A 185 -13.86 -0.89 18.88
C THR A 185 -12.96 -2.08 19.18
N ALA A 186 -12.06 -1.96 20.16
CA ALA A 186 -11.16 -3.06 20.49
C ALA A 186 -11.92 -4.35 20.84
N PRO A 187 -12.93 -4.36 21.75
CA PRO A 187 -13.61 -5.60 22.11
C PRO A 187 -14.26 -6.32 20.93
N GLU A 188 -14.88 -5.57 20.01
CA GLU A 188 -15.51 -6.15 18.81
C GLU A 188 -14.48 -6.75 17.85
N LEU A 189 -13.35 -6.07 17.65
CA LEU A 189 -12.24 -6.54 16.82
C LEU A 189 -11.59 -7.79 17.40
N GLU A 190 -11.36 -7.80 18.72
CA GLU A 190 -10.83 -8.95 19.45
C GLU A 190 -11.75 -10.18 19.32
N GLU A 191 -13.06 -9.98 19.50
CA GLU A 191 -14.05 -11.05 19.32
C GLU A 191 -14.07 -11.57 17.88
N GLN A 192 -13.96 -10.68 16.90
CA GLN A 192 -13.94 -11.08 15.49
C GLN A 192 -12.69 -11.91 15.16
N VAL A 193 -11.51 -11.50 15.61
CA VAL A 193 -10.28 -12.28 15.40
C VAL A 193 -10.39 -13.65 16.08
N ALA A 194 -10.83 -13.71 17.34
CA ALA A 194 -10.99 -14.97 18.06
C ALA A 194 -12.00 -15.93 17.36
N ARG A 195 -13.06 -15.38 16.77
CA ARG A 195 -14.02 -16.16 15.96
C ARG A 195 -13.37 -16.75 14.72
N VAL A 196 -12.54 -15.99 14.03
CA VAL A 196 -11.80 -16.49 12.85
C VAL A 196 -10.79 -17.56 13.23
N GLU A 197 -10.03 -17.35 14.30
CA GLU A 197 -9.12 -18.36 14.85
C GLU A 197 -9.88 -19.67 15.17
N ALA A 198 -11.06 -19.59 15.78
CA ALA A 198 -11.88 -20.74 16.14
C ALA A 198 -12.54 -21.46 14.93
N THR A 199 -12.70 -20.77 13.81
CA THR A 199 -13.40 -21.30 12.61
C THR A 199 -12.46 -21.79 11.52
N GLY A 200 -11.16 -21.91 11.81
CA GLY A 200 -10.16 -22.48 10.91
C GLY A 200 -9.17 -21.48 10.32
N GLY A 201 -9.21 -20.22 10.76
CA GLY A 201 -8.35 -19.14 10.28
C GLY A 201 -8.89 -18.47 9.01
N GLY A 202 -8.01 -17.74 8.33
CA GLY A 202 -8.33 -16.96 7.14
C GLY A 202 -7.77 -15.54 7.23
N TRP A 203 -8.24 -14.68 6.34
CA TRP A 203 -7.78 -13.30 6.25
C TRP A 203 -8.86 -12.32 6.75
N LEU A 204 -8.46 -11.40 7.62
CA LEU A 204 -9.28 -10.33 8.17
C LEU A 204 -8.71 -8.96 7.77
N PRO A 205 -9.10 -8.41 6.61
CA PRO A 205 -8.91 -7.00 6.33
C PRO A 205 -9.88 -6.15 7.15
N LEU A 206 -9.35 -5.26 7.98
CA LEU A 206 -10.07 -4.31 8.82
C LEU A 206 -9.97 -2.92 8.19
N THR A 207 -11.08 -2.20 8.05
CA THR A 207 -11.07 -0.85 7.45
C THR A 207 -11.50 0.23 8.43
N PHE A 208 -10.70 1.30 8.47
CA PHE A 208 -10.97 2.53 9.21
C PHE A 208 -10.77 3.73 8.28
N THR A 209 -11.57 4.78 8.40
CA THR A 209 -11.31 6.03 7.66
C THR A 209 -10.39 6.95 8.45
N ARG A 210 -10.55 6.98 9.78
CA ARG A 210 -9.90 7.94 10.68
C ARG A 210 -9.53 7.30 12.01
N VAL A 211 -8.56 7.93 12.69
CA VAL A 211 -8.22 7.63 14.09
C VAL A 211 -8.48 8.89 14.92
N CYS A 212 -9.65 8.95 15.57
CA CYS A 212 -10.05 10.14 16.33
C CYS A 212 -11.24 9.89 17.27
N HIS A 213 -11.40 10.81 18.23
CA HIS A 213 -12.64 11.01 18.99
C HIS A 213 -13.58 11.93 18.18
N CYS A 214 -14.12 11.42 17.09
CA CYS A 214 -14.88 12.20 16.08
C CYS A 214 -16.24 11.54 15.82
N SER A 215 -17.30 12.12 16.40
CA SER A 215 -18.65 11.58 16.28
C SER A 215 -19.20 11.66 14.86
N GLU A 216 -18.71 12.60 14.06
CA GLU A 216 -19.08 12.78 12.65
C GLU A 216 -18.61 11.65 11.73
N ALA A 217 -17.60 10.88 12.14
CA ALA A 217 -17.08 9.76 11.36
C ALA A 217 -17.84 8.45 11.58
N GLY A 218 -18.79 8.45 12.53
CA GLY A 218 -19.62 7.28 12.85
C GLY A 218 -18.80 6.03 13.15
N THR A 219 -19.30 4.87 12.71
CA THR A 219 -18.68 3.57 12.93
C THR A 219 -17.44 3.31 12.05
N THR A 220 -16.96 4.32 11.33
CA THR A 220 -15.82 4.19 10.40
C THR A 220 -14.52 4.70 10.99
N ALA A 221 -14.57 5.35 12.16
CA ALA A 221 -13.40 5.78 12.90
C ALA A 221 -13.17 4.89 14.12
N ILE A 222 -11.89 4.57 14.36
CA ILE A 222 -11.43 3.92 15.58
C ILE A 222 -10.81 4.98 16.50
N THR A 223 -10.96 4.85 17.81
CA THR A 223 -10.28 5.76 18.74
C THR A 223 -8.79 5.41 18.84
N PRO A 224 -7.89 6.35 19.18
CA PRO A 224 -6.50 6.01 19.47
C PRO A 224 -6.35 4.91 20.53
N GLU A 225 -7.20 4.92 21.55
CA GLU A 225 -7.20 3.98 22.67
C GLU A 225 -7.65 2.58 22.23
N ASP A 226 -8.71 2.48 21.41
CA ASP A 226 -9.16 1.21 20.84
C ASP A 226 -8.11 0.65 19.87
N LEU A 227 -7.48 1.49 19.04
CA LEU A 227 -6.44 1.02 18.13
C LEU A 227 -5.24 0.49 18.92
N ASP A 228 -4.76 1.24 19.93
CA ASP A 228 -3.65 0.84 20.79
C ASP A 228 -3.94 -0.45 21.57
N ALA A 229 -5.14 -0.55 22.17
CA ALA A 229 -5.57 -1.75 22.89
C ALA A 229 -5.61 -2.97 21.95
N PHE A 230 -6.20 -2.81 20.77
CA PHE A 230 -6.32 -3.89 19.80
C PHE A 230 -4.95 -4.38 19.29
N VAL A 231 -4.02 -3.49 18.94
CA VAL A 231 -2.69 -3.92 18.48
C VAL A 231 -1.83 -4.49 19.60
N THR A 232 -1.98 -3.98 20.84
CA THR A 232 -1.39 -4.57 22.04
C THR A 232 -1.88 -6.01 22.22
N TRP A 233 -3.19 -6.20 22.09
CA TRP A 233 -3.82 -7.50 22.20
C TRP A 233 -3.31 -8.45 21.10
N LEU A 234 -3.24 -8.03 19.83
CA LEU A 234 -2.67 -8.84 18.75
C LEU A 234 -1.24 -9.32 19.05
N GLY A 235 -0.43 -8.50 19.70
CA GLY A 235 0.94 -8.85 20.12
C GLY A 235 1.04 -10.04 21.09
N THR A 236 -0.06 -10.42 21.75
CA THR A 236 -0.11 -11.54 22.70
C THR A 236 -0.35 -12.92 22.06
N ARG A 237 -0.64 -12.96 20.75
CA ARG A 237 -1.06 -14.18 20.02
C ARG A 237 -0.26 -14.49 18.73
N PRO A 238 1.08 -14.40 18.74
CA PRO A 238 1.89 -14.61 17.54
C PRO A 238 1.87 -16.06 17.01
N ALA A 239 1.37 -17.02 17.80
CA ALA A 239 1.25 -18.42 17.40
C ALA A 239 0.03 -18.69 16.50
N THR A 240 -1.00 -17.84 16.56
CA THR A 240 -2.28 -18.05 15.85
C THR A 240 -2.61 -16.93 14.87
N THR A 241 -2.16 -15.71 15.15
CA THR A 241 -2.44 -14.53 14.33
C THR A 241 -1.16 -13.81 13.91
N THR A 242 -1.11 -13.38 12.65
CA THR A 242 -0.06 -12.50 12.12
C THR A 242 -0.69 -11.24 11.53
N VAL A 243 -0.02 -10.10 11.69
CA VAL A 243 -0.43 -8.85 11.05
C VAL A 243 0.43 -8.64 9.80
N ARG A 244 -0.21 -8.35 8.67
CA ARG A 244 0.44 -8.11 7.38
C ARG A 244 -0.25 -6.99 6.62
N THR A 245 0.52 -6.24 5.83
CA THR A 245 -0.08 -5.32 4.85
C THR A 245 -0.82 -6.12 3.77
N VAL A 246 -1.71 -5.47 3.04
CA VAL A 246 -2.43 -6.11 1.92
C VAL A 246 -1.46 -6.56 0.83
N ASP A 247 -0.43 -5.78 0.53
CA ASP A 247 0.64 -6.15 -0.42
C ASP A 247 1.46 -7.36 0.07
N GLU A 248 1.75 -7.48 1.36
CA GLU A 248 2.43 -8.67 1.90
C GLU A 248 1.58 -9.95 1.79
N VAL A 249 0.26 -9.82 1.80
CA VAL A 249 -0.67 -10.94 1.62
C VAL A 249 -0.84 -11.30 0.15
N MET A 250 -1.04 -10.30 -0.72
CA MET A 250 -1.35 -10.50 -2.13
C MET A 250 -0.10 -10.70 -3.00
N GLY A 251 0.95 -9.94 -2.72
CA GLY A 251 2.19 -9.91 -3.48
C GLY A 251 2.01 -9.55 -4.96
N GLY A 252 2.89 -10.14 -5.78
CA GLY A 252 2.93 -9.92 -7.22
C GLY A 252 3.86 -8.76 -7.63
N PRO A 253 4.18 -8.66 -8.94
CA PRO A 253 5.11 -7.64 -9.43
C PRO A 253 4.48 -6.24 -9.40
N LEU A 254 5.30 -5.21 -9.27
CA LEU A 254 4.90 -3.84 -9.54
C LEU A 254 4.68 -3.67 -11.06
N LYS A 255 3.42 -3.51 -11.48
CA LYS A 255 3.04 -3.35 -12.89
C LYS A 255 3.26 -1.91 -13.38
N PRO A 256 3.43 -1.69 -14.71
CA PRO A 256 3.48 -0.35 -15.28
C PRO A 256 2.29 0.51 -14.88
N VAL A 257 2.51 1.82 -14.74
CA VAL A 257 1.43 2.78 -14.48
C VAL A 257 0.82 3.27 -15.79
N HIS A 258 -0.48 3.56 -15.73
CA HIS A 258 -1.25 4.10 -16.84
C HIS A 258 -2.03 5.29 -16.28
N GLY A 259 -2.00 6.44 -16.96
CA GLY A 259 -2.70 7.64 -16.52
C GLY A 259 -1.86 8.90 -16.65
N THR A 260 -2.44 10.02 -16.25
CA THR A 260 -1.81 11.33 -16.21
C THR A 260 -1.68 11.75 -14.74
N PRO A 261 -0.48 12.07 -14.25
CA PRO A 261 -0.31 12.51 -12.86
C PRO A 261 -0.97 13.86 -12.59
N LEU A 262 -1.27 14.13 -11.33
CA LEU A 262 -1.69 15.46 -10.89
C LEU A 262 -0.53 16.46 -10.98
N GLU A 263 -0.64 17.36 -11.96
CA GLU A 263 0.38 18.40 -12.23
C GLU A 263 0.73 19.24 -11.00
N ARG A 264 -0.24 19.54 -10.13
CA ARG A 264 0.00 20.32 -8.90
C ARG A 264 0.97 19.65 -7.92
N LEU A 265 1.06 18.31 -7.95
CA LEU A 265 1.94 17.51 -7.09
C LEU A 265 3.20 17.08 -7.82
N VAL A 266 3.07 16.81 -9.13
CA VAL A 266 4.18 16.42 -9.98
C VAL A 266 4.13 17.24 -11.27
N PRO A 267 4.76 18.44 -11.28
CA PRO A 267 4.86 19.27 -12.47
C PRO A 267 5.67 18.56 -13.57
N ASP A 268 5.37 18.88 -14.83
CA ASP A 268 6.15 18.37 -15.96
C ASP A 268 7.63 18.79 -15.78
N PRO A 269 8.58 17.84 -15.67
CA PRO A 269 9.99 18.17 -15.56
C PRO A 269 10.52 18.94 -16.77
N SER A 270 9.89 18.84 -17.94
CA SER A 270 10.24 19.63 -19.13
C SER A 270 9.91 21.13 -18.96
N ALA A 271 8.88 21.47 -18.19
CA ALA A 271 8.54 22.84 -17.85
C ALA A 271 9.60 23.48 -16.93
N ALA A 272 10.27 22.68 -16.10
CA ALA A 272 11.39 23.14 -15.27
C ALA A 272 12.68 23.42 -16.07
N ILE A 273 12.78 22.93 -17.31
CA ILE A 273 13.93 23.12 -18.21
C ILE A 273 13.79 24.41 -19.05
N SER A 274 12.69 25.17 -18.91
CA SER A 274 12.65 26.54 -19.45
C SER A 274 13.66 27.42 -18.71
N THR A 275 14.90 27.43 -19.19
CA THR A 275 15.94 28.37 -18.77
C THR A 275 15.37 29.79 -18.85
N PRO A 276 15.35 30.56 -17.75
CA PRO A 276 14.97 31.96 -17.85
C PRO A 276 15.91 32.65 -18.86
N PRO A 277 15.39 33.56 -19.71
CA PRO A 277 16.22 34.24 -20.68
C PRO A 277 17.37 34.94 -19.95
N LEU A 278 18.60 34.78 -20.44
CA LEU A 278 19.77 35.50 -19.94
C LEU A 278 19.42 36.98 -19.79
N SER A 279 19.69 37.54 -18.61
CA SER A 279 19.42 38.96 -18.38
C SER A 279 20.21 39.79 -19.39
N LYS A 280 19.53 40.69 -20.11
CA LYS A 280 20.16 41.67 -20.99
C LYS A 280 20.80 42.83 -20.20
N ALA A 281 20.53 42.92 -18.90
CA ALA A 281 21.17 43.89 -18.04
C ALA A 281 22.60 43.44 -17.70
N PRO A 282 23.59 44.35 -17.75
CA PRO A 282 24.94 44.01 -17.30
C PRO A 282 24.92 43.65 -15.81
N ALA A 283 25.61 42.58 -15.45
CA ALA A 283 25.76 42.15 -14.05
C ALA A 283 26.63 43.14 -13.28
N TRP A 284 27.72 43.61 -13.91
CA TRP A 284 28.59 44.69 -13.40
C TRP A 284 29.04 45.59 -14.54
N THR A 285 29.46 46.81 -14.20
CA THR A 285 30.11 47.74 -15.15
C THR A 285 31.52 48.00 -14.68
N LEU A 286 32.52 47.58 -15.46
CA LEU A 286 33.94 47.84 -15.19
C LEU A 286 34.46 48.83 -16.25
N PHE A 287 35.00 49.97 -15.80
CA PHE A 287 35.55 51.01 -16.67
C PHE A 287 34.60 51.46 -17.80
N GLY A 288 33.30 51.52 -17.52
CA GLY A 288 32.27 51.92 -18.49
C GLY A 288 31.80 50.80 -19.43
N ILE A 289 32.33 49.58 -19.31
CA ILE A 289 31.93 48.42 -20.10
C ILE A 289 31.01 47.53 -19.26
N GLY A 290 29.78 47.32 -19.74
CA GLY A 290 28.82 46.41 -19.10
C GLY A 290 29.20 44.96 -19.34
N VAL A 291 29.46 44.21 -18.26
CA VAL A 291 29.73 42.77 -18.28
C VAL A 291 28.43 42.03 -17.99
N GLY A 292 27.83 41.47 -19.03
CA GLY A 292 26.60 40.68 -18.96
C GLY A 292 26.83 39.22 -18.56
N GLN A 293 25.75 38.56 -18.17
CA GLN A 293 25.75 37.16 -17.72
C GLN A 293 26.39 36.20 -18.75
N ALA A 294 26.19 36.46 -20.05
CA ALA A 294 26.81 35.69 -21.12
C ALA A 294 28.35 35.79 -21.17
N GLN A 295 28.91 36.98 -20.87
CA GLN A 295 30.36 37.19 -20.87
C GLN A 295 31.01 36.53 -19.66
N ILE A 296 30.32 36.50 -18.51
CA ILE A 296 30.77 35.79 -17.30
C ILE A 296 30.84 34.28 -17.58
N LEU A 297 29.78 33.71 -18.17
CA LEU A 297 29.74 32.28 -18.50
C LEU A 297 30.83 31.89 -19.50
N LEU A 298 31.05 32.71 -20.54
CA LEU A 298 32.12 32.48 -21.51
C LEU A 298 33.50 32.50 -20.83
N LEU A 299 33.75 33.47 -19.94
CA LEU A 299 35.00 33.57 -19.20
C LEU A 299 35.22 32.33 -18.31
N CYS A 300 34.20 31.86 -17.60
CA CYS A 300 34.29 30.65 -16.79
C CYS A 300 34.65 29.41 -17.63
N VAL A 301 34.03 29.25 -18.81
CA VAL A 301 34.33 28.14 -19.73
C VAL A 301 35.78 28.24 -20.24
N VAL A 302 36.22 29.43 -20.65
CA VAL A 302 37.59 29.66 -21.14
C VAL A 302 38.62 29.39 -20.05
N VAL A 303 38.40 29.88 -18.83
CA VAL A 303 39.28 29.63 -17.68
C VAL A 303 39.35 28.14 -17.38
N THR A 304 38.20 27.45 -17.34
CA THR A 304 38.15 26.01 -17.05
C THR A 304 38.89 25.21 -18.13
N MET A 305 38.66 25.52 -19.42
CA MET A 305 39.38 24.91 -20.53
C MET A 305 40.88 25.16 -20.45
N THR A 306 41.28 26.39 -20.11
CA THR A 306 42.69 26.76 -19.98
C THR A 306 43.36 25.98 -18.86
N ILE A 307 42.72 25.85 -17.70
CA ILE A 307 43.20 25.04 -16.56
C ILE A 307 43.35 23.56 -16.96
N VAL A 308 42.35 22.99 -17.66
CA VAL A 308 42.41 21.59 -18.10
C VAL A 308 43.54 21.39 -19.11
N VAL A 309 43.74 22.33 -20.04
CA VAL A 309 44.81 22.25 -21.05
C VAL A 309 46.19 22.39 -20.39
N THR A 310 46.40 23.36 -19.50
CA THR A 310 47.69 23.51 -18.79
C THR A 310 47.99 22.31 -17.91
N PHE A 311 47.01 21.77 -17.20
CA PHE A 311 47.17 20.53 -16.42
C PHE A 311 47.56 19.33 -17.30
N ARG A 312 46.93 19.17 -18.46
CA ARG A 312 47.26 18.11 -19.43
C ARG A 312 48.66 18.28 -20.05
N LEU A 313 49.11 19.51 -20.28
CA LEU A 313 50.45 19.79 -20.80
C LEU A 313 51.52 19.53 -19.72
N ALA A 314 51.29 19.96 -18.48
CA ALA A 314 52.21 19.74 -17.37
C ALA A 314 52.38 18.24 -17.03
N SER A 315 51.28 17.47 -17.08
CA SER A 315 51.30 16.02 -16.82
C SER A 315 51.85 15.16 -17.97
N ARG A 316 52.04 15.74 -19.17
CA ARG A 316 52.73 15.07 -20.28
C ARG A 316 54.26 15.15 -20.16
N GLY A 317 54.79 16.26 -19.63
CA GLY A 317 56.24 16.45 -19.45
C GLY A 317 56.88 15.53 -18.41
N SER A 318 56.11 15.05 -17.42
CA SER A 318 56.62 14.15 -16.36
C SER A 318 56.75 12.68 -16.79
N ARG A 319 56.28 12.28 -17.98
CA ARG A 319 56.38 10.89 -18.47
C ARG A 319 57.66 10.57 -19.22
N HIS A 320 58.59 11.52 -19.40
CA HIS A 320 59.85 11.32 -20.16
C HIS A 320 61.10 11.61 -19.32
N ALA A 321 60.94 11.75 -18.00
CA ALA A 321 62.05 11.90 -17.05
C ALA A 321 62.11 10.68 -16.12
N HIS A 322 62.36 9.50 -16.69
CA HIS A 322 62.87 8.31 -16.01
C HIS A 322 63.64 7.45 -17.01
#